data_AF-A0A3R6PVA6-F1
#
_entry.id   AF-A0A3R6PVA6-F1
#
_cell.length_a   1.000
_cell.length_b   1.000
_cell.length_c   1.000
_cell.angle_alpha   90.00
_cell.angle_beta   90.00
_cell.angle_gamma   90.00
#
_symmetry.space_group_name_H-M   'P 1'
#
loop_
_entity.id
_entity.type
_entity.pdbx_description
1 polymer ?
#
loop_
_entity_poly.entity_id
_entity_poly.type
_entity_poly.pdbx_seq_one_letter_code
_entity_poly.pdbx_strand_id
1 'polypeptide(L)'
;MIKDKNLRVLDYIDGKEILIQMGEEGSELSKAAIKFYRAIDMKNPTPVSINEAYENLVEEFGDVLNCIYAYYDDDEDCILAFTSKANEIANEKRKRWIKRLKERNQF
;
A
#
# COMPACT_ATOMS: atom_id res chain seq x y z
N MET A 1 15.00 -8.52 5.95
CA MET A 1 14.96 -7.33 6.83
C MET A 1 14.79 -7.87 8.23
N ILE A 2 15.76 -7.73 9.13
CA ILE A 2 15.69 -8.39 10.44
C ILE A 2 14.87 -7.48 11.37
N LYS A 3 13.59 -7.77 11.56
CA LYS A 3 12.85 -7.23 12.70
C LYS A 3 13.37 -7.90 13.97
N ASP A 4 13.36 -7.16 15.09
CA ASP A 4 13.74 -7.71 16.39
C ASP A 4 12.82 -8.91 16.70
N LYS A 5 13.39 -10.12 16.78
CA LYS A 5 12.63 -11.35 17.04
C LYS A 5 11.92 -11.34 18.39
N ASN A 6 12.19 -10.37 19.25
CA ASN A 6 11.53 -10.17 20.53
C ASN A 6 10.29 -9.25 20.45
N LEU A 7 9.96 -8.70 19.28
CA LEU A 7 8.84 -7.77 19.09
C LEU A 7 7.84 -8.32 18.08
N ARG A 8 7.07 -9.34 18.48
CA ARG A 8 6.01 -9.91 17.64
C ARG A 8 4.69 -9.20 17.93
N VAL A 9 4.07 -8.64 16.90
CA VAL A 9 2.76 -7.98 17.01
C VAL A 9 1.69 -8.98 17.48
N LEU A 10 1.82 -10.25 17.06
CA LEU A 10 0.91 -11.34 17.43
C LEU A 10 0.95 -11.72 18.92
N ASP A 11 1.95 -11.26 19.68
CA ASP A 11 1.98 -11.43 21.13
C ASP A 11 0.96 -10.51 21.85
N TYR A 12 0.43 -9.49 21.15
CA TYR A 12 -0.46 -8.46 21.71
C TYR A 12 -1.86 -8.43 21.09
N ILE A 13 -1.97 -8.67 19.77
CA ILE A 13 -3.23 -8.66 19.03
C ILE A 13 -3.32 -9.87 18.09
N ASP A 14 -4.54 -10.31 17.77
CA ASP A 14 -4.73 -11.44 16.85
C ASP A 14 -4.68 -11.01 15.37
N GLY A 15 -4.66 -12.00 14.48
CA GLY A 15 -4.63 -11.75 13.04
C GLY A 15 -5.85 -11.01 12.49
N LYS A 16 -7.01 -11.06 13.17
CA LYS A 16 -8.22 -10.33 12.71
C LYS A 16 -8.07 -8.84 12.97
N GLU A 17 -7.58 -8.47 14.14
CA GLU A 17 -7.26 -7.08 14.47
C GLU A 17 -6.20 -6.52 13.51
N ILE A 18 -5.17 -7.31 13.15
CA ILE A 18 -4.19 -6.90 12.13
C ILE A 18 -4.83 -6.67 10.75
N LEU A 19 -5.83 -7.49 10.36
CA LEU A 19 -6.55 -7.27 9.10
C LEU A 19 -7.43 -6.02 9.14
N ILE A 20 -7.99 -5.67 10.29
CA ILE A 20 -8.70 -4.38 10.48
C ILE A 20 -7.71 -3.23 10.31
N GLN A 21 -6.57 -3.28 10.99
CA GLN A 21 -5.50 -2.28 10.86
C GLN A 21 -5.07 -2.12 9.40
N MET A 22 -4.82 -3.22 8.69
CA MET A 22 -4.45 -3.20 7.27
C MET A 22 -5.50 -2.49 6.40
N GLY A 23 -6.78 -2.60 6.74
CA GLY A 23 -7.86 -1.87 6.09
C GLY A 23 -7.83 -0.37 6.37
N GLU A 24 -7.52 0.01 7.61
CA GLU A 24 -7.33 1.40 8.03
C GLU A 24 -6.14 2.03 7.29
N GLU A 25 -4.96 1.40 7.32
CA GLU A 25 -3.77 1.89 6.59
C GLU A 25 -4.00 1.95 5.08
N GLY A 26 -4.77 1.01 4.51
CA GLY A 26 -5.16 1.06 3.11
C GLY A 26 -6.02 2.31 2.77
N SER A 27 -6.86 2.76 3.70
CA SER A 27 -7.65 3.98 3.58
C SER A 27 -6.78 5.23 3.68
N GLU A 28 -5.81 5.23 4.59
CA GLU A 28 -4.85 6.30 4.81
C GLU A 28 -3.95 6.48 3.57
N LEU A 29 -3.40 5.37 3.04
CA LEU A 29 -2.67 5.32 1.78
C LEU A 29 -3.48 5.89 0.60
N SER A 30 -4.78 5.57 0.54
CA SER A 30 -5.68 6.14 -0.48
C SER A 30 -5.76 7.66 -0.37
N LYS A 31 -5.91 8.20 0.84
CA LYS A 31 -5.93 9.66 1.09
C LYS A 31 -4.58 10.29 0.72
N ALA A 32 -3.46 9.65 1.07
CA ALA A 32 -2.11 10.13 0.78
C ALA A 32 -1.85 10.22 -0.73
N ALA A 33 -2.25 9.20 -1.51
CA ALA A 33 -2.14 9.22 -2.96
C ALA A 33 -2.92 10.38 -3.60
N ILE A 34 -4.13 10.67 -3.09
CA ILE A 34 -4.94 11.80 -3.55
C ILE A 34 -4.26 13.14 -3.20
N LYS A 35 -3.71 13.29 -1.99
CA LYS A 35 -2.97 14.49 -1.57
C LYS A 35 -1.73 14.72 -2.44
N PHE A 36 -0.98 13.66 -2.74
CA PHE A 36 0.19 13.75 -3.61
C PHE A 36 -0.17 14.23 -5.02
N TYR A 37 -1.24 13.65 -5.61
CA TYR A 37 -1.73 14.13 -6.90
C TYR A 37 -2.15 15.61 -6.86
N ARG A 38 -2.84 16.05 -5.81
CA ARG A 38 -3.26 17.46 -5.64
C ARG A 38 -2.08 18.41 -5.50
N ALA A 39 -1.03 18.00 -4.80
CA ALA A 39 0.21 18.77 -4.67
C ALA A 39 0.91 18.94 -6.04
N ILE A 40 0.80 17.97 -6.94
CA ILE A 40 1.36 18.03 -8.30
C ILE A 40 0.48 18.87 -9.25
N ASP A 41 -0.84 18.61 -9.31
CA ASP A 41 -1.72 19.22 -10.31
C ASP A 41 -2.11 20.67 -9.97
N MET A 42 -2.10 21.06 -8.70
CA MET A 42 -2.41 22.39 -8.16
C MET A 42 -3.77 23.00 -8.54
N LYS A 43 -4.61 22.33 -9.33
CA LYS A 43 -5.98 22.77 -9.66
C LYS A 43 -6.92 22.77 -8.46
N ASN A 44 -6.72 21.84 -7.53
CA ASN A 44 -7.36 21.81 -6.21
C ASN A 44 -6.24 21.68 -5.15
N PRO A 45 -5.64 22.81 -4.73
CA PRO A 45 -4.41 22.81 -3.97
C PRO A 45 -4.60 22.21 -2.57
N THR A 46 -3.53 21.62 -2.07
CA THR A 46 -3.42 21.07 -0.71
C THR A 46 -2.40 21.91 0.07
N PRO A 47 -2.52 22.06 1.40
CA PRO A 47 -1.59 22.90 2.17
C PRO A 47 -0.19 22.30 2.34
N VAL A 48 0.03 21.05 1.90
CA VAL A 48 1.31 20.35 2.01
C VAL A 48 2.17 20.52 0.76
N SER A 49 3.49 20.49 0.92
CA SER A 49 4.41 20.50 -0.22
C SER A 49 4.38 19.19 -1.01
N ILE A 50 4.91 19.18 -2.25
CA ILE A 50 5.06 17.94 -3.04
C ILE A 50 5.92 16.91 -2.29
N ASN A 51 7.03 17.34 -1.69
CA ASN A 51 7.92 16.45 -0.94
C ASN A 51 7.21 15.87 0.28
N GLU A 52 6.55 16.71 1.08
CA GLU A 52 5.77 16.27 2.24
C GLU A 52 4.65 15.30 1.83
N ALA A 53 3.96 15.55 0.73
CA ALA A 53 2.93 14.64 0.23
C ALA A 53 3.50 13.32 -0.29
N TYR A 54 4.73 13.32 -0.82
CA TYR A 54 5.43 12.09 -1.20
C TYR A 54 5.89 11.29 0.01
N GLU A 55 6.48 11.93 1.02
CA GLU A 55 6.89 11.27 2.26
C GLU A 55 5.68 10.63 2.95
N ASN A 56 4.55 11.34 3.04
CA ASN A 56 3.29 10.77 3.55
C ASN A 56 2.83 9.56 2.71
N LEU A 57 2.97 9.59 1.38
CA LEU A 57 2.62 8.43 0.55
C LEU A 57 3.50 7.21 0.85
N VAL A 58 4.79 7.43 1.13
CA VAL A 58 5.75 6.38 1.47
C VAL A 58 5.49 5.81 2.87
N GLU A 59 5.24 6.68 3.85
CA GLU A 59 4.88 6.32 5.23
C GLU A 59 3.69 5.37 5.26
N GLU A 60 2.58 5.78 4.65
CA GLU A 60 1.32 5.05 4.65
C GLU A 60 1.41 3.73 3.87
N PHE A 61 2.26 3.68 2.83
CA PHE A 61 2.56 2.42 2.16
C PHE A 61 3.41 1.50 3.06
N GLY A 62 4.32 2.09 3.84
CA GLY A 62 5.08 1.41 4.88
C GLY A 62 4.20 0.81 5.96
N ASP A 63 3.13 1.49 6.37
CA ASP A 63 2.19 0.99 7.38
C ASP A 63 1.37 -0.19 6.85
N VAL A 64 0.94 -0.15 5.59
CA VAL A 64 0.33 -1.32 4.91
C VAL A 64 1.32 -2.50 4.86
N LEU A 65 2.59 -2.25 4.52
CA LEU A 65 3.62 -3.30 4.53
C LEU A 65 3.84 -3.87 5.93
N ASN A 66 3.86 -3.01 6.95
CA ASN A 66 4.02 -3.43 8.33
C ASN A 66 2.88 -4.36 8.76
N CYS A 67 1.64 -4.06 8.38
CA CYS A 67 0.49 -4.93 8.63
C CYS A 67 0.65 -6.30 7.96
N ILE A 68 1.13 -6.36 6.71
CA ILE A 68 1.37 -7.62 6.00
C ILE A 68 2.43 -8.45 6.74
N TYR A 69 3.53 -7.82 7.13
CA TYR A 69 4.61 -8.48 7.85
C TYR A 69 4.16 -8.98 9.23
N ALA A 70 3.41 -8.17 9.97
CA ALA A 70 2.84 -8.56 11.26
C ALA A 70 1.86 -9.72 11.12
N TYR A 71 1.00 -9.72 10.10
CA TYR A 71 0.02 -10.78 9.86
C TYR A 71 0.66 -12.14 9.60
N TYR A 72 1.81 -12.15 8.93
CA TYR A 72 2.60 -13.35 8.65
C TYR A 72 3.70 -13.61 9.67
N ASP A 73 3.75 -12.88 10.79
CA ASP A 73 4.78 -13.02 11.83
C ASP A 73 6.21 -12.95 11.28
N ASP A 74 6.42 -12.09 10.28
CA ASP A 74 7.67 -11.95 9.54
C ASP A 74 8.17 -13.27 8.88
N ASP A 75 7.30 -14.25 8.67
CA ASP A 75 7.59 -15.50 7.95
C ASP A 75 7.86 -15.20 6.46
N GLU A 76 9.13 -15.36 6.06
CA GLU A 76 9.60 -14.98 4.73
C GLU A 76 8.92 -15.80 3.61
N ASP A 77 8.64 -17.08 3.84
CA ASP A 77 8.01 -17.96 2.85
C ASP A 77 6.55 -17.57 2.63
N CYS A 78 5.82 -17.28 3.71
CA CYS A 78 4.43 -16.83 3.65
C CYS A 78 4.32 -15.45 2.97
N ILE A 79 5.21 -14.51 3.33
CA ILE A 79 5.26 -13.17 2.72
C ILE A 79 5.61 -13.29 1.23
N LEU A 80 6.59 -14.12 0.87
CA LEU A 80 6.98 -14.34 -0.52
C LEU A 80 5.84 -14.95 -1.33
N ALA A 81 5.15 -15.95 -0.79
CA ALA A 81 4.01 -16.58 -1.44
C ALA A 81 2.85 -15.59 -1.66
N PHE A 82 2.52 -14.78 -0.65
CA PHE A 82 1.49 -13.75 -0.73
C PHE A 82 1.83 -12.69 -1.79
N THR A 83 3.03 -12.11 -1.70
CA THR A 83 3.47 -11.01 -2.59
C THR A 83 3.65 -11.47 -4.03
N SER A 84 4.14 -12.70 -4.25
CA SER A 84 4.26 -13.29 -5.60
C SER A 84 2.89 -13.41 -6.26
N LYS A 85 1.90 -13.96 -5.55
CA LYS A 85 0.52 -14.06 -6.05
C LYS A 85 -0.11 -12.69 -6.30
N ALA A 86 0.12 -11.72 -5.41
CA ALA A 86 -0.35 -10.35 -5.60
C ALA A 86 0.28 -9.70 -6.85
N ASN A 87 1.56 -9.94 -7.10
CA ASN A 87 2.28 -9.42 -8.26
C ASN A 87 1.76 -10.00 -9.58
N GLU A 88 1.45 -11.30 -9.64
CA GLU A 88 0.81 -11.92 -10.81
C GLU A 88 -0.54 -11.25 -11.12
N ILE A 89 -1.38 -11.06 -10.10
CA ILE A 89 -2.67 -10.37 -10.24
C ILE A 89 -2.47 -8.92 -10.71
N ALA A 90 -1.48 -8.21 -10.16
CA ALA A 90 -1.16 -6.84 -10.52
C ALA A 90 -0.71 -6.73 -11.98
N ASN A 91 0.11 -7.68 -12.46
CA ASN A 91 0.54 -7.75 -13.85
C ASN A 91 -0.64 -7.92 -14.81
N GLU A 92 -1.56 -8.83 -14.51
CA GLU A 92 -2.77 -9.02 -15.32
C GLU A 92 -3.70 -7.80 -15.28
N LYS A 93 -3.87 -7.16 -14.12
CA LYS A 93 -4.63 -5.91 -14.01
C LYS A 93 -3.98 -4.78 -14.80
N ARG A 94 -2.65 -4.68 -14.81
CA ARG A 94 -1.88 -3.70 -15.58
C ARG A 94 -2.09 -3.88 -17.09
N LYS A 95 -1.99 -5.12 -17.60
CA LYS A 95 -2.28 -5.44 -19.02
C LYS A 95 -3.67 -4.95 -19.43
N ARG A 96 -4.70 -5.26 -18.62
CA ARG A 96 -6.09 -4.82 -18.86
C ARG A 96 -6.24 -3.30 -18.79
N TRP A 97 -5.55 -2.63 -17.89
CA TRP A 97 -5.60 -1.18 -17.77
C TRP A 97 -4.97 -0.49 -18.99
N ILE A 98 -3.79 -0.94 -19.43
CA ILE A 98 -3.12 -0.43 -20.64
C ILE A 98 -4.01 -0.60 -21.88
N LYS A 99 -4.66 -1.77 -22.03
CA LYS A 99 -5.61 -2.00 -23.14
C LYS A 99 -6.70 -0.92 -23.16
N ARG A 100 -7.37 -0.69 -22.02
CA ARG A 100 -8.40 0.35 -21.88
C ARG A 100 -7.89 1.76 -22.20
N LEU A 101 -6.65 2.09 -21.81
CA LEU A 101 -6.05 3.39 -22.12
C LEU A 101 -5.79 3.59 -23.61
N LYS A 102 -5.38 2.54 -24.35
CA LYS A 102 -5.18 2.60 -25.80
C LYS A 102 -6.50 2.75 -26.57
N GLU A 103 -7.56 2.13 -26.07
CA GLU A 103 -8.90 2.19 -26.65
C GLU A 103 -9.63 3.50 -26.31
N ARG A 104 -9.17 4.26 -25.29
CA ARG A 104 -9.85 5.47 -24.78
C ARG A 104 -10.07 6.58 -25.82
N ASN A 105 -9.24 6.65 -26.86
CA ASN A 105 -9.35 7.66 -27.93
C ASN A 105 -9.99 7.09 -29.21
N GLN A 106 -10.62 5.90 -29.15
CA GLN A 106 -11.24 5.25 -30.31
C GLN A 106 -12.75 5.48 -30.42
N PHE A 107 -13.31 6.40 -29.62
CA PHE A 107 -14.70 6.87 -29.68
C PHE A 107 -14.73 8.39 -29.56
#